data_AF-A0AAV5UY54-F1
#
_entry.id   AF-A0AAV5UY54-F1
#
_cell.length_a   1.000
_cell.length_b   1.000
_cell.length_c   1.000
_cell.angle_alpha   90.00
_cell.angle_beta   90.00
_cell.angle_gamma   90.00
#
_symmetry.space_group_name_H-M   'P 1'
#
loop_
_entity.id
_entity.type
_entity.pdbx_description
1 polymer ?
#
loop_
_entity_poly.entity_id
_entity_poly.type
_entity_poly.pdbx_seq_one_letter_code
_entity_poly.pdbx_strand_id
1 'polypeptide(L)'
;FGVACGKRSPKYIEQPTVPSPTRAPLQKTHDEEEKEDLQHFAIHKSDSQILELTQNGLKSLPRKLELVVPGKTENDSFLYWEFPLWFSQSRLEGRIKISNACTLITMSIAGAFYGNRNLSDCLQLNANGREGMTEMEKVAMVWHKVCPPELIRVMKEGIITGNKIYDEERKRGTHSVMYAGKDKPLKDIIIMPDAIQARNRFVVGGSGSMRDSSEYSVMNEVDFVRVKGEIGKRLPKVVKFTIRHPALSDWNIFCFTIICFEKAVSLVYRRDSDLFCVLDSHAHDGNKTGAIIAISSRENFHRLSAWMQQRIFVDSSRKQKKKFELSLLQWSSRSAVSPLNPNSPILSKIYPQPKNPAGLHSTPITRLNNSSSSDSGYGSDEIPSY
;
A
#
# COMPACT_ATOMS: atom_id res chain seq x y z
N PHE A 1 -25.10 10.51 67.37
CA PHE A 1 -26.17 11.28 68.01
C PHE A 1 -26.83 12.16 66.94
N GLY A 2 -28.05 12.03 66.45
CA GLY A 2 -29.21 11.14 66.63
C GLY A 2 -30.42 11.82 65.93
N VAL A 3 -31.11 11.08 65.04
CA VAL A 3 -32.58 11.01 64.72
C VAL A 3 -33.36 12.34 64.50
N ALA A 4 -34.27 12.56 63.52
CA ALA A 4 -35.47 11.80 63.05
C ALA A 4 -35.86 12.23 61.61
N CYS A 5 -36.29 11.36 60.67
CA CYS A 5 -37.54 10.59 60.51
C CYS A 5 -38.80 11.38 60.10
N GLY A 6 -39.37 11.02 58.94
CA GLY A 6 -40.73 11.37 58.51
C GLY A 6 -41.18 10.61 57.25
N LYS A 7 -41.78 9.42 57.44
CA LYS A 7 -42.44 8.57 56.43
C LYS A 7 -43.87 9.08 56.17
N ARG A 8 -44.38 8.99 54.92
CA ARG A 8 -45.79 8.66 54.61
C ARG A 8 -45.92 7.96 53.25
N SER A 9 -46.70 6.89 53.24
CA SER A 9 -47.31 6.18 52.11
C SER A 9 -48.76 5.82 52.53
N PRO A 10 -49.56 5.08 51.75
CA PRO A 10 -50.16 5.40 50.45
C PRO A 10 -51.71 5.41 50.53
N LYS A 11 -52.42 5.87 49.48
CA LYS A 11 -53.85 5.53 49.24
C LYS A 11 -54.12 5.31 47.76
N TYR A 12 -55.04 4.37 47.52
CA TYR A 12 -55.38 3.64 46.30
C TYR A 12 -56.84 3.97 45.87
N ILE A 13 -57.18 3.63 44.61
CA ILE A 13 -58.54 3.41 44.02
C ILE A 13 -59.29 4.71 43.60
N GLU A 14 -59.80 4.91 42.36
CA GLU A 14 -60.70 4.06 41.55
C GLU A 14 -60.68 4.42 40.02
N GLN A 15 -60.97 3.47 39.13
CA GLN A 15 -61.31 3.68 37.69
C GLN A 15 -62.81 4.04 37.53
N PRO A 16 -63.33 4.48 36.34
CA PRO A 16 -63.82 3.50 35.35
C PRO A 16 -63.85 3.91 33.85
N THR A 17 -63.83 2.85 33.02
CA THR A 17 -64.60 2.58 31.76
C THR A 17 -64.30 3.21 30.39
N VAL A 18 -64.31 2.27 29.43
CA VAL A 18 -64.18 2.28 27.96
C VAL A 18 -65.55 2.51 27.29
N PRO A 19 -65.62 2.92 26.00
CA PRO A 19 -66.36 2.08 25.06
C PRO A 19 -65.67 1.79 23.71
N SER A 20 -66.13 0.68 23.15
CA SER A 20 -65.70 -0.15 22.02
C SER A 20 -66.01 0.42 20.61
N PRO A 21 -65.57 -0.27 19.52
CA PRO A 21 -65.37 0.31 18.19
C PRO A 21 -66.50 0.05 17.19
N THR A 22 -66.62 0.92 16.18
CA THR A 22 -67.59 0.80 15.08
C THR A 22 -66.90 0.35 13.78
N ARG A 23 -67.52 -0.65 13.15
CA ARG A 23 -67.17 -1.30 11.87
C ARG A 23 -67.68 -0.53 10.64
N ALA A 24 -67.08 -0.89 9.50
CA ALA A 24 -67.61 -1.04 8.12
C ALA A 24 -67.16 0.01 7.08
N PRO A 25 -67.19 -0.28 5.76
CA PRO A 25 -67.22 -1.57 5.04
C PRO A 25 -66.16 -1.71 3.90
N LEU A 26 -66.04 -2.95 3.40
CA LEU A 26 -65.39 -3.32 2.13
C LEU A 26 -66.22 -2.89 0.90
N GLN A 27 -65.56 -2.42 -0.15
CA GLN A 27 -66.02 -2.56 -1.54
C GLN A 27 -64.83 -2.74 -2.49
N LYS A 28 -65.08 -3.53 -3.55
CA LYS A 28 -64.15 -4.05 -4.57
C LYS A 28 -64.16 -3.17 -5.85
N THR A 29 -63.16 -3.45 -6.69
CA THR A 29 -63.06 -3.42 -8.18
C THR A 29 -62.80 -2.12 -8.96
N HIS A 30 -61.70 -2.17 -9.74
CA HIS A 30 -61.40 -1.69 -11.11
C HIS A 30 -59.93 -1.19 -11.14
N ASP A 31 -58.99 -1.93 -11.71
CA ASP A 31 -58.59 -2.00 -13.13
C ASP A 31 -57.57 -0.93 -13.53
N GLU A 32 -56.40 -1.43 -13.94
CA GLU A 32 -55.43 -0.96 -14.96
C GLU A 32 -54.88 0.48 -14.98
N GLU A 33 -53.60 0.56 -15.39
CA GLU A 33 -52.77 1.75 -15.71
C GLU A 33 -52.30 2.56 -14.48
N GLU A 34 -51.01 2.79 -14.19
CA GLU A 34 -49.87 3.15 -15.05
C GLU A 34 -48.57 2.48 -14.59
N LYS A 35 -47.87 1.87 -15.55
CA LYS A 35 -46.41 1.80 -15.58
C LYS A 35 -45.92 3.15 -16.12
N GLU A 36 -45.15 3.90 -15.35
CA GLU A 36 -44.02 4.74 -15.78
C GLU A 36 -43.69 5.73 -14.67
N ASP A 37 -42.60 5.47 -13.94
CA ASP A 37 -41.80 6.50 -13.26
C ASP A 37 -40.50 5.89 -12.76
N LEU A 38 -39.70 5.39 -13.70
CA LEU A 38 -38.31 4.97 -13.48
C LEU A 38 -37.42 5.44 -14.63
N GLN A 39 -37.62 6.66 -15.11
CA GLN A 39 -36.69 7.36 -16.00
C GLN A 39 -36.76 8.85 -15.69
N HIS A 40 -35.67 9.42 -15.17
CA HIS A 40 -35.16 10.77 -15.45
C HIS A 40 -34.30 11.29 -14.28
N PHE A 41 -33.04 10.88 -14.26
CA PHE A 41 -31.93 11.75 -13.83
C PHE A 41 -30.70 11.44 -14.68
N ALA A 42 -30.85 11.58 -16.01
CA ALA A 42 -29.69 11.79 -16.88
C ALA A 42 -29.27 13.25 -16.70
N ILE A 43 -28.30 13.49 -15.80
CA ILE A 43 -27.66 14.79 -15.68
C ILE A 43 -26.94 15.04 -17.01
N HIS A 44 -27.50 15.91 -17.86
CA HIS A 44 -26.85 16.44 -19.04
C HIS A 44 -25.62 17.22 -18.59
N LYS A 45 -24.45 16.60 -18.66
CA LYS A 45 -23.17 17.32 -18.52
C LYS A 45 -22.97 18.18 -19.76
N SER A 46 -22.60 19.43 -19.57
CA SER A 46 -22.32 20.35 -20.67
C SER A 46 -21.12 19.86 -21.50
N ASP A 47 -21.07 20.21 -22.77
CA ASP A 47 -19.95 19.85 -23.66
C ASP A 47 -18.60 20.32 -23.11
N SER A 48 -18.57 21.41 -22.33
CA SER A 48 -17.38 21.88 -21.60
C SER A 48 -16.89 20.89 -20.53
N GLN A 49 -17.80 20.26 -19.79
CA GLN A 49 -17.46 19.22 -18.80
C GLN A 49 -17.00 17.94 -19.48
N ILE A 50 -17.60 17.57 -20.62
CA ILE A 50 -17.17 16.42 -21.41
C ILE A 50 -15.78 16.67 -22.00
N LEU A 51 -15.49 17.89 -22.47
CA LEU A 51 -14.18 18.29 -22.96
C LEU A 51 -13.11 18.26 -21.86
N GLU A 52 -13.43 18.76 -20.66
CA GLU A 52 -12.54 18.71 -19.50
C GLU A 52 -12.29 17.26 -19.03
N LEU A 53 -13.34 16.41 -19.03
CA LEU A 53 -13.21 14.98 -18.73
C LEU A 53 -12.31 14.28 -19.76
N THR A 54 -12.47 14.59 -21.04
CA THR A 54 -11.68 14.01 -22.14
C THR A 54 -10.22 14.47 -22.08
N GLN A 55 -9.97 15.74 -21.76
CA GLN A 55 -8.62 16.29 -21.52
C GLN A 55 -7.94 15.66 -20.31
N ASN A 56 -8.72 15.21 -19.32
CA ASN A 56 -8.25 14.47 -18.15
C ASN A 56 -8.18 12.94 -18.36
N GLY A 57 -8.39 12.46 -19.58
CA GLY A 57 -8.30 11.04 -19.94
C GLY A 57 -9.52 10.20 -19.55
N LEU A 58 -10.69 10.78 -19.27
CA LEU A 58 -11.92 10.03 -19.02
C LEU A 58 -12.69 9.85 -20.34
N LYS A 59 -13.01 8.61 -20.72
CA LYS A 59 -13.94 8.35 -21.84
C LYS A 59 -15.34 8.07 -21.30
N SER A 60 -16.34 8.69 -21.92
CA SER A 60 -17.75 8.35 -21.69
C SER A 60 -18.11 7.10 -22.49
N LEU A 61 -18.23 5.96 -21.83
CA LEU A 61 -19.05 4.86 -22.33
C LEU A 61 -20.51 5.11 -21.92
N PRO A 62 -21.51 4.55 -22.63
CA PRO A 62 -22.91 4.71 -22.25
C PRO A 62 -23.06 4.24 -20.79
N ARG A 63 -23.28 5.20 -19.87
CA ARG A 63 -23.52 5.02 -18.42
C ARG A 63 -22.31 4.83 -17.49
N LYS A 64 -21.05 4.87 -17.94
CA LYS A 64 -19.90 4.83 -17.02
C LYS A 64 -18.72 5.64 -17.55
N LEU A 65 -18.25 6.61 -16.76
CA LEU A 65 -16.99 7.32 -17.01
C LEU A 65 -15.84 6.42 -16.55
N GLU A 66 -15.03 5.96 -17.50
CA GLU A 66 -13.84 5.16 -17.20
C GLU A 66 -12.58 5.95 -17.49
N LEU A 67 -11.62 5.85 -16.57
CA LEU A 67 -10.31 6.49 -16.70
C LEU A 67 -9.49 5.70 -17.73
N VAL A 68 -9.11 6.40 -18.81
CA VAL A 68 -8.32 5.90 -19.93
C VAL A 68 -6.99 6.64 -19.93
N VAL A 69 -5.96 5.98 -19.41
CA VAL A 69 -4.60 6.57 -19.33
C VAL A 69 -3.78 6.09 -20.51
N PRO A 70 -3.32 6.96 -21.43
CA PRO A 70 -2.58 6.53 -22.59
C PRO A 70 -1.18 6.01 -22.24
N GLY A 71 -0.78 4.93 -22.89
CA GLY A 71 0.52 4.28 -22.73
C GLY A 71 1.59 4.97 -23.54
N LYS A 72 2.78 5.06 -22.93
CA LYS A 72 4.00 5.61 -23.50
C LYS A 72 5.07 4.53 -23.53
N THR A 73 5.88 4.49 -24.58
CA THR A 73 7.01 3.57 -24.69
C THR A 73 8.31 4.33 -24.52
N GLU A 74 9.29 3.70 -23.87
CA GLU A 74 10.64 4.23 -23.75
C GLU A 74 11.58 3.36 -24.60
N ASN A 75 12.03 3.89 -25.74
CA ASN A 75 12.95 3.21 -26.67
C ASN A 75 12.53 1.76 -26.98
N ASP A 76 11.22 1.54 -27.19
CA ASP A 76 10.58 0.22 -27.42
C ASP A 76 10.94 -0.87 -26.41
N SER A 77 11.41 -0.48 -25.22
CA SER A 77 11.94 -1.41 -24.22
C SER A 77 10.92 -1.79 -23.15
N PHE A 78 10.03 -0.87 -22.82
CA PHE A 78 8.98 -1.06 -21.83
C PHE A 78 7.85 -0.05 -22.04
N LEU A 79 6.69 -0.35 -21.44
CA LEU A 79 5.48 0.47 -21.49
C LEU A 79 5.27 1.14 -20.13
N TYR A 80 4.84 2.39 -20.12
CA TYR A 80 4.48 3.07 -18.90
C TYR A 80 3.29 4.03 -19.09
N TRP A 81 2.65 4.34 -17.98
CA TRP A 81 1.47 5.20 -17.91
C TRP A 81 1.69 6.24 -16.82
N GLU A 82 1.52 7.50 -17.20
CA GLU A 82 1.54 8.64 -16.29
C GLU A 82 0.11 9.09 -16.05
N PHE A 83 -0.31 9.07 -14.80
CA PHE A 83 -1.66 9.45 -14.43
C PHE A 83 -1.75 10.97 -14.24
N PRO A 84 -2.96 11.55 -14.33
CA PRO A 84 -3.16 12.95 -13.95
C PRO A 84 -2.74 13.21 -12.49
N LEU A 85 -2.32 14.44 -12.16
CA LEU A 85 -1.86 14.80 -10.82
C LEU A 85 -2.84 14.44 -9.70
N TRP A 86 -4.15 14.57 -9.95
CA TRP A 86 -5.20 14.24 -8.98
C TRP A 86 -5.18 12.76 -8.58
N PHE A 87 -4.61 11.90 -9.43
CA PHE A 87 -4.38 10.49 -9.17
C PHE A 87 -2.95 10.31 -8.61
N SER A 88 -2.70 10.86 -7.43
CA SER A 88 -1.45 10.67 -6.69
C SER A 88 -1.75 10.54 -5.19
N GLN A 89 -0.83 9.99 -4.40
CA GLN A 89 -1.06 9.74 -2.99
C GLN A 89 -1.45 10.99 -2.17
N SER A 90 -0.98 12.16 -2.60
CA SER A 90 -1.22 13.44 -1.93
C SER A 90 -2.44 14.19 -2.44
N ARG A 91 -3.11 13.69 -3.49
CA ARG A 91 -4.23 14.39 -4.16
C ARG A 91 -5.49 13.55 -4.33
N LEU A 92 -5.36 12.23 -4.40
CA LEU A 92 -6.49 11.33 -4.58
C LEU A 92 -7.50 11.52 -3.44
N GLU A 93 -8.79 11.44 -3.77
CA GLU A 93 -9.92 11.73 -2.86
C GLU A 93 -9.93 13.17 -2.32
N GLY A 94 -9.39 14.13 -3.09
CA GLY A 94 -9.42 15.55 -2.73
C GLY A 94 -8.49 15.92 -1.58
N ARG A 95 -7.48 15.08 -1.29
CA ARG A 95 -6.49 15.36 -0.26
C ARG A 95 -5.74 16.67 -0.57
N ILE A 96 -5.70 17.54 0.44
CA ILE A 96 -5.01 18.84 0.38
C ILE A 96 -3.63 18.75 1.04
N LYS A 97 -3.50 17.87 2.05
CA LYS A 97 -2.26 17.65 2.80
C LYS A 97 -1.36 16.64 2.10
N ILE A 98 -0.05 16.89 2.13
CA ILE A 98 0.98 15.96 1.65
C ILE A 98 0.85 14.66 2.44
N SER A 99 0.87 13.53 1.74
CA SER A 99 0.86 12.19 2.34
C SER A 99 2.25 11.57 2.32
N ASN A 100 2.65 10.99 3.45
CA ASN A 100 3.85 10.17 3.61
C ASN A 100 3.50 8.68 3.75
N ALA A 101 2.34 8.27 3.23
CA ALA A 101 1.84 6.90 3.34
C ALA A 101 2.46 5.93 2.33
N CYS A 102 3.47 6.34 1.54
CA CYS A 102 3.99 5.57 0.41
C CYS A 102 4.38 4.12 0.80
N THR A 103 5.03 3.90 1.95
CA THR A 103 5.35 2.53 2.41
C THR A 103 4.09 1.69 2.61
N LEU A 104 3.06 2.22 3.27
CA LEU A 104 1.77 1.52 3.47
C LEU A 104 0.99 1.32 2.16
N ILE A 105 1.14 2.24 1.21
CA ILE A 105 0.56 2.10 -0.14
C ILE A 105 1.21 0.93 -0.87
N THR A 106 2.55 0.82 -0.86
CA THR A 106 3.24 -0.34 -1.46
C THR A 106 2.82 -1.67 -0.83
N MET A 107 2.62 -1.69 0.50
CA MET A 107 2.10 -2.86 1.20
C MET A 107 0.66 -3.22 0.80
N SER A 108 -0.19 -2.22 0.59
CA SER A 108 -1.58 -2.42 0.17
C SER A 108 -1.63 -2.95 -1.26
N ILE A 109 -0.77 -2.43 -2.15
CA ILE A 109 -0.58 -2.93 -3.52
C ILE A 109 -0.12 -4.40 -3.49
N ALA A 110 0.91 -4.73 -2.70
CA ALA A 110 1.36 -6.11 -2.55
C ALA A 110 0.23 -7.04 -2.07
N GLY A 111 -0.57 -6.58 -1.09
CA GLY A 111 -1.74 -7.31 -0.61
C GLY A 111 -2.78 -7.56 -1.71
N ALA A 112 -3.02 -6.60 -2.60
CA ALA A 112 -3.92 -6.77 -3.73
C ALA A 112 -3.40 -7.84 -4.71
N PHE A 113 -2.11 -7.84 -5.01
CA PHE A 113 -1.47 -8.83 -5.89
C PHE A 113 -1.53 -10.27 -5.34
N TYR A 114 -1.43 -10.44 -4.03
CA TYR A 114 -1.61 -11.75 -3.40
C TYR A 114 -3.08 -12.17 -3.24
N GLY A 115 -3.97 -11.21 -2.96
CA GLY A 115 -5.37 -11.48 -2.65
C GLY A 115 -6.30 -11.60 -3.86
N ASN A 116 -5.90 -11.09 -5.03
CA ASN A 116 -6.75 -11.05 -6.22
C ASN A 116 -6.15 -11.86 -7.37
N ARG A 117 -6.69 -13.06 -7.61
CA ARG A 117 -6.27 -13.94 -8.72
C ARG A 117 -6.40 -13.25 -10.08
N ASN A 118 -7.51 -12.56 -10.32
CA ASN A 118 -7.76 -11.87 -11.60
C ASN A 118 -6.77 -10.72 -11.85
N LEU A 119 -6.29 -10.07 -10.79
CA LEU A 119 -5.25 -9.05 -10.90
C LEU A 119 -3.89 -9.68 -11.22
N SER A 120 -3.61 -10.84 -10.64
CA SER A 120 -2.50 -11.65 -11.11
C SER A 120 -2.64 -11.80 -12.63
N ASP A 121 -3.81 -12.23 -13.10
CA ASP A 121 -4.05 -12.55 -14.51
C ASP A 121 -3.86 -11.35 -15.47
N CYS A 122 -4.00 -10.10 -15.01
CA CYS A 122 -3.69 -8.94 -15.87
C CYS A 122 -2.19 -8.79 -16.21
N LEU A 123 -1.33 -9.45 -15.44
CA LEU A 123 0.09 -9.61 -15.75
C LEU A 123 0.39 -10.97 -16.42
N GLN A 124 -0.62 -11.81 -16.70
CA GLN A 124 -0.47 -13.00 -17.55
C GLN A 124 -0.72 -12.58 -18.99
N LEU A 125 0.35 -12.45 -19.77
CA LEU A 125 0.23 -12.46 -21.21
C LEU A 125 -0.06 -13.92 -21.59
N ASN A 126 -1.34 -14.21 -21.84
CA ASN A 126 -1.93 -15.46 -22.31
C ASN A 126 -1.23 -16.78 -21.87
N ALA A 127 -1.64 -17.30 -20.71
CA ALA A 127 -1.26 -18.62 -20.19
C ALA A 127 -1.86 -19.83 -20.95
N ASN A 128 -2.09 -19.73 -22.25
CA ASN A 128 -2.39 -20.88 -23.10
C ASN A 128 -1.10 -21.30 -23.81
N GLY A 129 -0.26 -22.00 -23.05
CA GLY A 129 1.16 -22.20 -23.33
C GLY A 129 1.50 -22.65 -24.75
N ARG A 130 2.51 -21.98 -25.31
CA ARG A 130 3.55 -22.51 -26.19
C ARG A 130 4.65 -21.46 -26.34
N GLU A 131 5.89 -21.91 -26.16
CA GLU A 131 7.18 -21.31 -26.52
C GLU A 131 7.24 -19.82 -26.90
N GLY A 132 7.83 -19.03 -25.99
CA GLY A 132 8.24 -17.65 -26.27
C GLY A 132 7.09 -16.65 -26.31
N MET A 133 7.38 -15.41 -25.91
CA MET A 133 6.43 -14.32 -26.06
C MET A 133 6.20 -14.09 -27.56
N THR A 134 5.02 -14.43 -28.04
CA THR A 134 4.66 -14.32 -29.46
C THR A 134 4.69 -12.84 -29.88
N GLU A 135 4.94 -12.56 -31.17
CA GLU A 135 4.71 -11.20 -31.72
C GLU A 135 3.27 -10.72 -31.41
N MET A 136 2.32 -11.63 -31.24
CA MET A 136 0.95 -11.31 -30.81
C MET A 136 0.83 -10.81 -29.36
N GLU A 137 1.73 -11.20 -28.45
CA GLU A 137 1.77 -10.73 -27.06
C GLU A 137 2.56 -9.43 -26.92
N LYS A 138 3.56 -9.22 -27.78
CA LYS A 138 4.10 -7.88 -28.04
C LYS A 138 3.00 -6.99 -28.61
N VAL A 139 2.15 -7.52 -29.50
CA VAL A 139 0.95 -6.84 -30.00
C VAL A 139 -0.13 -6.70 -28.90
N ALA A 140 -0.19 -7.55 -27.89
CA ALA A 140 -1.08 -7.41 -26.72
C ALA A 140 -0.65 -6.26 -25.80
N MET A 141 0.67 -6.06 -25.61
CA MET A 141 1.21 -4.81 -25.04
C MET A 141 0.93 -3.58 -25.94
N VAL A 142 0.77 -3.79 -27.25
CA VAL A 142 0.34 -2.77 -28.22
C VAL A 142 -1.19 -2.59 -28.22
N TRP A 143 -1.99 -3.55 -27.73
CA TRP A 143 -3.38 -3.65 -28.18
C TRP A 143 -4.32 -2.63 -27.57
N HIS A 144 -3.96 -2.03 -26.44
CA HIS A 144 -4.37 -0.66 -26.20
C HIS A 144 -3.18 0.06 -25.60
N LYS A 145 -2.74 1.14 -26.23
CA LYS A 145 -1.92 2.20 -25.59
C LYS A 145 -2.70 2.79 -24.41
N VAL A 146 -3.26 2.00 -23.50
CA VAL A 146 -4.15 2.37 -22.41
C VAL A 146 -3.80 1.48 -21.22
N CYS A 147 -3.77 2.06 -20.02
CA CYS A 147 -3.48 1.29 -18.81
C CYS A 147 -4.59 0.26 -18.54
N PRO A 148 -4.25 -1.01 -18.26
CA PRO A 148 -5.23 -2.02 -17.84
C PRO A 148 -6.07 -1.52 -16.65
N PRO A 149 -7.42 -1.58 -16.73
CA PRO A 149 -8.30 -1.12 -15.65
C PRO A 149 -8.02 -1.76 -14.29
N GLU A 150 -7.57 -3.02 -14.28
CA GLU A 150 -7.19 -3.75 -13.08
C GLU A 150 -6.01 -3.09 -12.36
N LEU A 151 -5.00 -2.63 -13.12
CA LEU A 151 -3.84 -1.93 -12.56
C LEU A 151 -4.21 -0.54 -12.07
N ILE A 152 -5.10 0.16 -12.79
CA ILE A 152 -5.68 1.44 -12.32
C ILE A 152 -6.38 1.22 -10.98
N ARG A 153 -7.24 0.20 -10.90
CA ARG A 153 -7.98 -0.14 -9.67
C ARG A 153 -7.03 -0.45 -8.52
N VAL A 154 -5.98 -1.23 -8.76
CA VAL A 154 -5.00 -1.57 -7.71
C VAL A 154 -4.24 -0.36 -7.21
N MET A 155 -3.76 0.48 -8.12
CA MET A 155 -3.08 1.71 -7.71
C MET A 155 -4.03 2.59 -6.90
N LYS A 156 -5.28 2.77 -7.37
CA LYS A 156 -6.29 3.56 -6.67
C LYS A 156 -6.57 3.01 -5.27
N GLU A 157 -6.94 1.74 -5.16
CA GLU A 157 -7.28 1.10 -3.88
C GLU A 157 -6.06 1.02 -2.95
N GLY A 158 -4.86 0.81 -3.50
CA GLY A 158 -3.61 0.84 -2.76
C GLY A 158 -3.34 2.21 -2.16
N ILE A 159 -3.54 3.29 -2.93
CA ILE A 159 -3.42 4.67 -2.44
C ILE A 159 -4.45 4.95 -1.34
N ILE A 160 -5.73 4.65 -1.59
CA ILE A 160 -6.82 4.90 -0.64
C ILE A 160 -6.58 4.15 0.67
N THR A 161 -6.32 2.84 0.58
CA THR A 161 -6.10 1.98 1.75
C THR A 161 -4.85 2.39 2.52
N GLY A 162 -3.72 2.61 1.84
CA GLY A 162 -2.48 3.02 2.49
C GLY A 162 -2.60 4.36 3.22
N ASN A 163 -3.28 5.33 2.60
CA ASN A 163 -3.60 6.61 3.21
C ASN A 163 -4.51 6.46 4.43
N LYS A 164 -5.54 5.62 4.35
CA LYS A 164 -6.44 5.35 5.47
C LYS A 164 -5.70 4.75 6.66
N ILE A 165 -4.84 3.74 6.43
CA ILE A 165 -4.01 3.14 7.48
C ILE A 165 -3.10 4.20 8.11
N TYR A 166 -2.47 5.04 7.29
CA TYR A 166 -1.60 6.12 7.76
C TYR A 166 -2.34 7.11 8.66
N ASP A 167 -3.52 7.57 8.23
CA ASP A 167 -4.33 8.52 8.99
C ASP A 167 -4.84 7.91 10.31
N GLU A 168 -5.21 6.63 10.31
CA GLU A 168 -5.59 5.92 11.53
C GLU A 168 -4.42 5.78 12.51
N GLU A 169 -3.22 5.43 12.03
CA GLU A 169 -2.03 5.37 12.88
C GLU A 169 -1.68 6.74 13.48
N ARG A 170 -1.86 7.85 12.76
CA ARG A 170 -1.67 9.20 13.34
C ARG A 170 -2.65 9.51 14.46
N LYS A 171 -3.89 9.00 14.37
CA LYS A 171 -4.93 9.20 15.41
C LYS A 171 -4.70 8.36 16.67
N ARG A 172 -3.84 7.33 16.62
CA ARG A 172 -3.58 6.43 17.77
C ARG A 172 -2.72 7.03 18.88
N GLY A 173 -2.12 8.21 18.68
CA GLY A 173 -1.31 8.87 19.70
C GLY A 173 -0.15 7.99 20.18
N THR A 174 -0.08 7.72 21.48
CA THR A 174 0.98 6.90 22.10
C THR A 174 0.97 5.42 21.68
N HIS A 175 -0.13 4.92 21.11
CA HIS A 175 -0.24 3.55 20.60
C HIS A 175 0.11 3.43 19.11
N SER A 176 0.46 4.56 18.47
CA SER A 176 0.87 4.60 17.07
C SER A 176 2.23 3.96 16.87
N VAL A 177 2.43 3.29 15.72
CA VAL A 177 3.79 2.89 15.28
C VAL A 177 4.70 4.10 15.00
N MET A 178 4.09 5.28 14.81
CA MET A 178 4.78 6.54 14.60
C MET A 178 5.19 7.22 15.92
N TYR A 179 4.81 6.67 17.08
CA TYR A 179 5.16 7.27 18.36
C TYR A 179 6.69 7.21 18.59
N ALA A 180 7.29 8.36 18.88
CA ALA A 180 8.74 8.50 19.07
C ALA A 180 9.16 8.71 20.54
N GLY A 181 8.19 8.75 21.47
CA GLY A 181 8.40 9.04 22.89
C GLY A 181 7.66 10.29 23.35
N LYS A 182 7.67 10.53 24.67
CA LYS A 182 7.06 11.71 25.27
C LYS A 182 7.75 12.97 24.75
N ASP A 183 6.98 14.01 24.46
CA ASP A 183 7.45 15.32 23.99
C ASP A 183 8.17 15.32 22.63
N LYS A 184 8.11 14.23 21.87
CA LYS A 184 8.61 14.15 20.49
C LYS A 184 7.44 14.14 19.50
N PRO A 185 7.58 14.81 18.34
CA PRO A 185 6.59 14.71 17.28
C PRO A 185 6.49 13.25 16.78
N LEU A 186 5.32 12.89 16.24
CA LEU A 186 5.18 11.61 15.56
C LEU A 186 6.15 11.54 14.37
N LYS A 187 6.70 10.35 14.11
CA LYS A 187 7.49 10.10 12.91
C LYS A 187 6.63 10.38 11.69
N ASP A 188 7.14 11.21 10.78
CA ASP A 188 6.45 11.51 9.52
C ASP A 188 6.64 10.41 8.46
N ILE A 189 7.68 9.57 8.61
CA ILE A 189 7.99 8.47 7.67
C ILE A 189 7.90 7.14 8.42
N ILE A 190 7.16 6.21 7.84
CA ILE A 190 7.03 4.84 8.35
C ILE A 190 8.07 3.94 7.68
N ILE A 191 8.93 3.33 8.50
CA ILE A 191 9.87 2.29 8.07
C ILE A 191 9.15 0.94 7.86
N MET A 192 9.76 0.02 7.12
CA MET A 192 9.12 -1.24 6.74
C MET A 192 8.55 -2.05 7.94
N PRO A 193 9.28 -2.24 9.06
CA PRO A 193 8.74 -2.96 10.21
C PRO A 193 7.48 -2.31 10.82
N ASP A 194 7.49 -0.98 10.95
CA ASP A 194 6.37 -0.20 11.48
C ASP A 194 5.17 -0.29 10.52
N ALA A 195 5.41 -0.28 9.21
CA ALA A 195 4.38 -0.41 8.18
C ALA A 195 3.71 -1.79 8.23
N ILE A 196 4.51 -2.86 8.40
CA ILE A 196 4.00 -4.23 8.56
C ILE A 196 3.09 -4.34 9.76
N GLN A 197 3.53 -3.81 10.90
CA GLN A 197 2.74 -3.82 12.12
C GLN A 197 1.43 -3.04 11.95
N ALA A 198 1.48 -1.82 11.41
CA ALA A 198 0.30 -0.99 11.18
C ALA A 198 -0.70 -1.66 10.22
N ARG A 199 -0.24 -2.19 9.09
CA ARG A 199 -1.09 -2.88 8.11
C ARG A 199 -1.74 -4.12 8.71
N ASN A 200 -0.97 -4.98 9.37
CA ASN A 200 -1.51 -6.22 9.94
C ASN A 200 -2.53 -5.91 11.04
N ARG A 201 -2.27 -4.89 11.87
CA ARG A 201 -3.23 -4.39 12.85
C ARG A 201 -4.52 -3.88 12.20
N PHE A 202 -4.42 -3.11 11.12
CA PHE A 202 -5.58 -2.59 10.40
C PHE A 202 -6.48 -3.71 9.88
N VAL A 203 -5.89 -4.73 9.27
CA VAL A 203 -6.64 -5.88 8.74
C VAL A 203 -7.32 -6.70 9.84
N VAL A 204 -6.64 -6.89 10.98
CA VAL A 204 -7.22 -7.61 12.12
C VAL A 204 -8.29 -6.77 12.83
N GLY A 205 -8.05 -5.47 13.03
CA GLY A 205 -8.95 -4.58 13.75
C GLY A 205 -10.20 -4.16 12.96
N GLY A 206 -10.11 -4.14 11.63
CA GLY A 206 -11.24 -3.83 10.76
C GLY A 206 -12.28 -4.94 10.63
N SER A 207 -12.00 -6.15 11.15
CA SER A 207 -12.89 -7.30 10.93
C SER A 207 -14.17 -7.28 11.77
N GLY A 208 -14.27 -6.42 12.81
CA GLY A 208 -15.49 -5.99 13.52
C GLY A 208 -16.43 -7.07 14.08
N SER A 209 -16.20 -8.33 13.75
CA SER A 209 -17.03 -9.48 14.03
C SER A 209 -16.10 -10.56 14.56
N MET A 210 -16.40 -10.96 15.77
CA MET A 210 -15.75 -12.02 16.53
C MET A 210 -16.11 -13.39 15.92
N ARG A 211 -15.95 -13.56 14.60
CA ARG A 211 -16.21 -14.81 13.87
C ARG A 211 -14.87 -15.38 13.40
N ASP A 212 -14.51 -16.50 13.99
CA ASP A 212 -13.41 -17.42 13.67
C ASP A 212 -12.07 -16.80 13.27
N SER A 213 -11.26 -16.56 14.31
CA SER A 213 -9.90 -16.02 14.32
C SER A 213 -8.82 -16.76 13.50
N SER A 214 -9.17 -17.77 12.69
CA SER A 214 -8.22 -18.65 11.98
C SER A 214 -7.89 -18.24 10.54
N GLU A 215 -8.61 -17.30 9.91
CA GLU A 215 -8.46 -17.03 8.46
C GLU A 215 -7.85 -15.68 8.08
N TYR A 216 -7.42 -14.84 9.03
CA TYR A 216 -6.78 -13.58 8.65
C TYR A 216 -5.38 -13.81 8.11
N SER A 217 -5.15 -13.33 6.90
CA SER A 217 -3.83 -13.36 6.27
C SER A 217 -3.00 -12.14 6.66
N VAL A 218 -1.74 -12.39 6.97
CA VAL A 218 -0.76 -11.39 7.39
C VAL A 218 0.29 -11.18 6.30
N MET A 219 0.78 -9.95 6.21
CA MET A 219 1.93 -9.63 5.37
C MET A 219 3.20 -9.73 6.21
N ASN A 220 4.24 -10.37 5.68
CA ASN A 220 5.55 -10.48 6.30
C ASN A 220 6.64 -9.95 5.37
N GLU A 221 7.68 -9.38 5.95
CA GLU A 221 8.96 -9.17 5.26
C GLU A 221 9.76 -10.46 5.38
N VAL A 222 9.91 -11.16 4.25
CA VAL A 222 10.68 -12.41 4.18
C VAL A 222 12.16 -12.11 4.10
N ASP A 223 12.50 -10.97 3.53
CA ASP A 223 13.88 -10.61 3.31
C ASP A 223 14.07 -9.11 3.15
N PHE A 224 15.26 -8.65 3.52
CA PHE A 224 15.64 -7.25 3.48
C PHE A 224 17.11 -7.08 3.10
N VAL A 225 17.40 -6.12 2.24
CA VAL A 225 18.78 -5.69 1.99
C VAL A 225 18.88 -4.20 1.78
N ARG A 226 19.93 -3.60 2.37
CA ARG A 226 20.36 -2.24 2.08
C ARG A 226 21.48 -2.29 1.06
N VAL A 227 21.25 -1.71 -0.11
CA VAL A 227 22.16 -1.77 -1.25
C VAL A 227 22.87 -0.43 -1.43
N LYS A 228 24.21 -0.48 -1.50
CA LYS A 228 25.04 0.67 -1.85
C LYS A 228 25.22 0.75 -3.38
N GLY A 229 25.03 1.95 -3.93
CA GLY A 229 25.20 2.26 -5.34
C GLY A 229 23.93 2.76 -6.03
N GLU A 230 24.05 2.95 -7.34
CA GLU A 230 22.98 3.42 -8.22
C GLU A 230 21.88 2.38 -8.38
N ILE A 231 20.62 2.78 -8.19
CA ILE A 231 19.43 1.93 -8.38
C ILE A 231 19.46 1.32 -9.77
N GLY A 232 19.70 2.12 -10.81
CA GLY A 232 19.71 1.65 -12.20
C GLY A 232 20.72 0.54 -12.49
N LYS A 233 21.83 0.50 -11.74
CA LYS A 233 22.89 -0.51 -11.93
C LYS A 233 22.75 -1.70 -10.98
N ARG A 234 22.28 -1.47 -9.75
CA ARG A 234 22.31 -2.47 -8.68
C ARG A 234 20.99 -3.21 -8.52
N LEU A 235 19.85 -2.53 -8.68
CA LEU A 235 18.53 -3.15 -8.54
C LEU A 235 18.34 -4.37 -9.47
N PRO A 236 18.70 -4.32 -10.78
CA PRO A 236 18.60 -5.48 -11.65
C PRO A 236 19.35 -6.70 -11.13
N LYS A 237 20.55 -6.50 -10.57
CA LYS A 237 21.40 -7.59 -10.08
C LYS A 237 20.81 -8.26 -8.85
N VAL A 238 20.38 -7.45 -7.88
CA VAL A 238 19.81 -7.95 -6.62
C VAL A 238 18.51 -8.70 -6.90
N VAL A 239 17.58 -8.10 -7.65
CA VAL A 239 16.28 -8.72 -7.94
C VAL A 239 16.42 -9.97 -8.80
N LYS A 240 17.24 -9.95 -9.87
CA LYS A 240 17.48 -11.14 -10.71
C LYS A 240 18.06 -12.30 -9.92
N PHE A 241 18.90 -11.99 -8.93
CA PHE A 241 19.41 -13.00 -8.04
C PHE A 241 18.28 -13.60 -7.18
N THR A 242 17.47 -12.76 -6.53
CA THR A 242 16.37 -13.20 -5.66
C THR A 242 15.38 -14.09 -6.38
N ILE A 243 14.89 -13.67 -7.56
CA ILE A 243 13.87 -14.41 -8.31
C ILE A 243 14.38 -15.73 -8.90
N ARG A 244 15.71 -15.92 -8.98
CA ARG A 244 16.37 -17.16 -9.42
C ARG A 244 16.82 -18.04 -8.26
N HIS A 245 16.64 -17.58 -7.02
CA HIS A 245 17.12 -18.32 -5.87
C HIS A 245 16.34 -19.64 -5.71
N PRO A 246 17.01 -20.81 -5.57
CA PRO A 246 16.34 -22.11 -5.52
C PRO A 246 15.31 -22.23 -4.40
N ALA A 247 15.54 -21.61 -3.23
CA ALA A 247 14.57 -21.63 -2.13
C ALA A 247 13.24 -20.89 -2.43
N LEU A 248 13.18 -20.15 -3.54
CA LEU A 248 12.01 -19.43 -4.02
C LEU A 248 11.52 -20.01 -5.37
N SER A 249 11.89 -21.25 -5.71
CA SER A 249 11.53 -21.94 -6.97
C SER A 249 10.02 -22.13 -7.15
N ASP A 250 9.26 -22.12 -6.07
CA ASP A 250 7.82 -22.39 -6.11
C ASP A 250 6.99 -21.09 -6.12
N TRP A 251 7.65 -19.94 -6.01
CA TRP A 251 6.99 -18.64 -6.01
C TRP A 251 6.71 -18.15 -7.42
N ASN A 252 5.43 -17.96 -7.74
CA ASN A 252 5.05 -17.37 -9.03
C ASN A 252 5.03 -15.83 -9.02
N ILE A 253 4.86 -15.23 -7.84
CA ILE A 253 4.77 -13.77 -7.69
C ILE A 253 5.71 -13.29 -6.58
N PHE A 254 6.44 -12.21 -6.88
CA PHE A 254 7.36 -11.57 -5.97
C PHE A 254 6.96 -10.11 -5.82
N CYS A 255 6.58 -9.71 -4.61
CA CYS A 255 6.29 -8.30 -4.32
C CYS A 255 7.46 -7.70 -3.55
N PHE A 256 8.16 -6.76 -4.17
CA PHE A 256 9.22 -5.99 -3.55
C PHE A 256 8.74 -4.59 -3.21
N THR A 257 9.21 -4.05 -2.09
CA THR A 257 9.18 -2.61 -1.84
C THR A 257 10.59 -2.06 -1.96
N ILE A 258 10.75 -1.06 -2.83
CA ILE A 258 12.00 -0.32 -3.00
C ILE A 258 11.87 1.01 -2.26
N ILE A 259 12.73 1.24 -1.27
CA ILE A 259 12.78 2.52 -0.54
C ILE A 259 14.08 3.24 -0.89
N CYS A 260 13.96 4.46 -1.42
CA CYS A 260 15.10 5.34 -1.62
C CYS A 260 14.77 6.74 -1.11
N PHE A 261 15.55 7.21 -0.14
CA PHE A 261 15.23 8.39 0.66
C PHE A 261 13.86 8.23 1.33
N GLU A 262 12.90 9.05 0.96
CA GLU A 262 11.56 9.13 1.56
C GLU A 262 10.49 8.59 0.60
N LYS A 263 10.91 7.98 -0.52
CA LYS A 263 10.03 7.40 -1.52
C LYS A 263 10.06 5.89 -1.45
N ALA A 264 8.87 5.30 -1.33
CA ALA A 264 8.65 3.86 -1.46
C ALA A 264 7.90 3.54 -2.76
N VAL A 265 8.38 2.55 -3.51
CA VAL A 265 7.82 2.11 -4.80
C VAL A 265 7.60 0.61 -4.77
N SER A 266 6.47 0.15 -5.29
CA SER A 266 6.17 -1.28 -5.42
C SER A 266 6.77 -1.82 -6.72
N LEU A 267 7.52 -2.91 -6.63
CA LEU A 267 8.01 -3.67 -7.78
C LEU A 267 7.48 -5.10 -7.67
N VAL A 268 6.63 -5.49 -8.61
CA VAL A 268 6.05 -6.83 -8.68
C VAL A 268 6.69 -7.58 -9.84
N TYR A 269 7.12 -8.81 -9.61
CA TYR A 269 7.57 -9.72 -10.66
C TYR A 269 6.69 -10.95 -10.70
N ARG A 270 6.24 -11.32 -11.91
CA ARG A 270 5.56 -12.56 -12.19
C ARG A 270 6.45 -13.49 -13.00
N ARG A 271 6.67 -14.69 -12.48
CA ARG A 271 7.58 -15.67 -13.08
C ARG A 271 7.02 -16.30 -14.34
N ASP A 272 5.74 -16.60 -14.35
CA ASP A 272 5.05 -17.29 -15.45
C ASP A 272 4.92 -16.43 -16.72
N SER A 273 4.77 -15.11 -16.57
CA SER A 273 4.81 -14.16 -17.69
C SER A 273 6.15 -13.49 -17.92
N ASP A 274 7.12 -13.72 -17.04
CA ASP A 274 8.44 -13.07 -17.02
C ASP A 274 8.40 -11.53 -17.07
N LEU A 275 7.39 -10.93 -16.43
CA LEU A 275 7.14 -9.50 -16.40
C LEU A 275 7.44 -8.87 -15.04
N PHE A 276 8.01 -7.66 -15.09
CA PHE A 276 8.07 -6.71 -14.00
C PHE A 276 6.98 -5.65 -14.15
N CYS A 277 6.31 -5.32 -13.05
CA CYS A 277 5.39 -4.20 -12.93
C CYS A 277 5.87 -3.27 -11.80
N VAL A 278 6.09 -2.00 -12.11
CA VAL A 278 6.44 -0.94 -11.17
C VAL A 278 5.20 -0.10 -10.93
N LEU A 279 4.88 0.16 -9.67
CA LEU A 279 3.79 1.03 -9.24
C LEU A 279 4.35 2.09 -8.29
N ASP A 280 4.36 3.34 -8.74
CA ASP A 280 4.72 4.50 -7.94
C ASP A 280 3.52 5.43 -7.72
N SER A 281 3.20 5.71 -6.46
CA SER A 281 2.05 6.52 -6.05
C SER A 281 2.34 8.03 -5.94
N HIS A 282 3.59 8.46 -6.11
CA HIS A 282 3.97 9.85 -5.93
C HIS A 282 3.51 10.75 -7.08
N ALA A 283 3.66 12.05 -6.90
CA ALA A 283 3.57 13.02 -7.99
C ALA A 283 4.96 13.24 -8.62
N HIS A 284 4.98 13.52 -9.92
CA HIS A 284 6.20 13.61 -10.73
C HIS A 284 6.27 14.93 -11.51
N ASP A 285 7.43 15.17 -12.13
CA ASP A 285 7.71 16.30 -13.02
C ASP A 285 7.35 17.68 -12.43
N GLY A 286 7.62 17.87 -11.13
CA GLY A 286 7.29 19.10 -10.41
C GLY A 286 5.79 19.25 -10.13
N ASN A 287 5.12 18.16 -9.76
CA ASN A 287 3.67 18.07 -9.55
C ASN A 287 2.85 18.35 -10.81
N LYS A 288 3.35 17.95 -11.99
CA LYS A 288 2.58 18.01 -13.24
C LYS A 288 1.82 16.71 -13.51
N THR A 289 2.42 15.60 -13.14
CA THR A 289 1.87 14.26 -13.31
C THR A 289 1.68 13.59 -11.95
N GLY A 290 0.72 12.68 -11.87
CA GLY A 290 0.42 11.88 -10.70
C GLY A 290 1.18 10.56 -10.73
N ALA A 291 0.54 9.52 -10.22
CA ALA A 291 1.11 8.18 -10.10
C ALA A 291 1.62 7.64 -11.44
N ILE A 292 2.53 6.68 -11.37
CA ILE A 292 3.15 6.03 -12.51
C ILE A 292 3.00 4.52 -12.38
N ILE A 293 2.65 3.87 -13.49
CA ILE A 293 2.73 2.42 -13.65
C ILE A 293 3.64 2.12 -14.83
N ALA A 294 4.56 1.17 -14.69
CA ALA A 294 5.41 0.72 -15.79
C ALA A 294 5.51 -0.81 -15.82
N ILE A 295 5.55 -1.39 -17.02
CA ILE A 295 5.66 -2.83 -17.25
C ILE A 295 6.80 -3.11 -18.22
N SER A 296 7.65 -4.07 -17.87
CA SER A 296 8.79 -4.48 -18.68
C SER A 296 9.04 -5.98 -18.58
N SER A 297 9.55 -6.60 -19.64
CA SER A 297 10.07 -7.96 -19.57
C SER A 297 11.32 -8.04 -18.68
N ARG A 298 11.64 -9.24 -18.18
CA ARG A 298 12.86 -9.45 -17.39
C ARG A 298 14.15 -9.12 -18.14
N GLU A 299 14.17 -9.27 -19.46
CA GLU A 299 15.30 -8.89 -20.30
C GLU A 299 15.53 -7.36 -20.23
N ASN A 300 14.46 -6.58 -20.37
CA ASN A 300 14.49 -5.12 -20.39
C ASN A 300 14.51 -4.46 -19.00
N PHE A 301 14.44 -5.25 -17.92
CA PHE A 301 14.41 -4.73 -16.55
C PHE A 301 15.59 -3.82 -16.19
N HIS A 302 16.75 -4.01 -16.82
CA HIS A 302 17.92 -3.13 -16.64
C HIS A 302 17.66 -1.70 -17.16
N ARG A 303 16.96 -1.57 -18.29
CA ARG A 303 16.55 -0.29 -18.87
C ARG A 303 15.46 0.36 -18.02
N LEU A 304 14.47 -0.41 -17.59
CA LEU A 304 13.44 0.07 -16.66
C LEU A 304 14.08 0.61 -15.36
N SER A 305 15.03 -0.12 -14.77
CA SER A 305 15.70 0.33 -13.54
C SER A 305 16.50 1.64 -13.73
N ALA A 306 17.17 1.79 -14.87
CA ALA A 306 17.88 3.02 -15.21
C ALA A 306 16.90 4.20 -15.37
N TRP A 307 15.77 3.96 -16.02
CA TRP A 307 14.69 4.95 -16.16
C TRP A 307 14.04 5.31 -14.82
N MET A 308 13.78 4.33 -13.94
CA MET A 308 13.27 4.58 -12.58
C MET A 308 14.20 5.52 -11.80
N GLN A 309 15.52 5.37 -11.94
CA GLN A 309 16.48 6.28 -11.31
C GLN A 309 16.35 7.72 -11.84
N GLN A 310 16.08 7.89 -13.13
CA GLN A 310 15.99 9.20 -13.78
C GLN A 310 14.63 9.88 -13.59
N ARG A 311 13.54 9.11 -13.45
CA ARG A 311 12.16 9.63 -13.41
C ARG A 311 11.49 9.56 -12.05
N ILE A 312 11.70 8.48 -11.31
CA ILE A 312 11.05 8.25 -10.02
C ILE A 312 11.96 8.73 -8.88
N PHE A 313 13.23 8.31 -8.92
CA PHE A 313 14.22 8.60 -7.90
C PHE A 313 15.21 9.69 -8.33
N VAL A 314 14.71 10.79 -8.90
CA VAL A 314 15.54 11.89 -9.44
C VAL A 314 16.60 12.35 -8.42
N ASP A 315 16.23 12.47 -7.15
CA ASP A 315 17.10 12.92 -6.06
C ASP A 315 18.25 11.96 -5.76
N SER A 316 18.12 10.69 -6.13
CA SER A 316 19.17 9.68 -5.95
C SER A 316 20.37 9.89 -6.87
N SER A 317 20.18 10.55 -8.01
CA SER A 317 21.25 10.83 -8.96
C SER A 317 22.23 11.89 -8.43
N ARG A 318 21.74 12.85 -7.64
CA ARG A 318 22.45 14.06 -7.20
C ARG A 318 23.23 13.89 -5.89
N LYS A 319 22.93 12.85 -5.10
CA LYS A 319 23.51 12.69 -3.76
C LYS A 319 24.80 11.86 -3.78
N GLN A 320 25.79 12.28 -2.99
CA GLN A 320 27.10 11.62 -2.89
C GLN A 320 27.02 10.17 -2.38
N LYS A 321 26.02 9.84 -1.55
CA LYS A 321 25.83 8.49 -1.00
C LYS A 321 24.57 7.85 -1.60
N LYS A 322 24.72 7.23 -2.77
CA LYS A 322 23.65 6.49 -3.44
C LYS A 322 23.39 5.18 -2.69
N LYS A 323 22.24 5.07 -2.03
CA LYS A 323 21.80 3.86 -1.33
C LYS A 323 20.29 3.70 -1.46
N PHE A 324 19.82 2.47 -1.44
CA PHE A 324 18.40 2.13 -1.37
C PHE A 324 18.21 0.88 -0.54
N GLU A 325 16.97 0.64 -0.13
CA GLU A 325 16.54 -0.52 0.61
C GLU A 325 15.57 -1.32 -0.27
N LEU A 326 15.65 -2.64 -0.17
CA LEU A 326 14.81 -3.57 -0.90
C LEU A 326 14.27 -4.60 0.08
N SER A 327 12.95 -4.62 0.23
CA SER A 327 12.22 -5.57 1.06
C SER A 327 11.45 -6.53 0.17
N LEU A 328 11.56 -7.83 0.41
CA LEU A 328 10.72 -8.86 -0.22
C LEU A 328 9.55 -9.18 0.71
N LEU A 329 8.33 -9.01 0.23
CA LEU A 329 7.12 -9.25 0.98
C LEU A 329 6.52 -10.62 0.64
N GLN A 330 5.86 -11.23 1.61
CA GLN A 330 5.04 -12.43 1.42
C GLN A 330 3.73 -12.31 2.16
N TRP A 331 2.69 -12.79 1.51
CA TRP A 331 1.39 -13.03 2.11
C TRP A 331 1.31 -14.45 2.66
N SER A 332 1.00 -14.59 3.94
CA SER A 332 0.83 -15.90 4.57
C SER A 332 -0.45 -15.94 5.40
N SER A 333 -1.12 -17.09 5.41
CA SER A 333 -2.08 -17.37 6.48
C SER A 333 -1.32 -17.44 7.81
N ARG A 334 -1.94 -17.02 8.91
CA ARG A 334 -1.31 -17.04 10.24
C ARG A 334 -0.76 -18.42 10.63
N SER A 335 -1.33 -19.48 10.06
CA SER A 335 -0.97 -20.89 10.27
C SER A 335 0.20 -21.37 9.40
N ALA A 336 0.52 -20.66 8.32
CA ALA A 336 1.62 -20.98 7.42
C ALA A 336 2.82 -20.08 7.75
N VAL A 337 3.58 -20.44 8.78
CA VAL A 337 4.92 -19.86 8.97
C VAL A 337 5.74 -20.27 7.75
N SER A 338 6.21 -19.29 6.98
CA SER A 338 7.07 -19.53 5.83
C SER A 338 8.26 -20.39 6.27
N PRO A 339 8.62 -21.47 5.55
CA PRO A 339 9.77 -22.31 5.91
C PRO A 339 11.11 -21.55 5.81
N LEU A 340 11.10 -20.33 5.26
CA LEU A 340 12.24 -19.44 5.23
C LEU A 340 12.52 -18.89 6.63
N ASN A 341 13.61 -19.40 7.22
CA ASN A 341 14.07 -18.95 8.52
C ASN A 341 14.38 -17.44 8.49
N PRO A 342 13.66 -16.59 9.27
CA PRO A 342 13.89 -15.15 9.30
C PRO A 342 15.28 -14.77 9.84
N ASN A 343 15.96 -15.69 10.54
CA ASN A 343 17.34 -15.51 11.01
C ASN A 343 18.39 -15.91 9.94
N SER A 344 17.96 -16.29 8.74
CA SER A 344 18.81 -16.59 7.59
C SER A 344 18.28 -15.90 6.31
N PRO A 345 18.28 -14.56 6.25
CA PRO A 345 17.74 -13.84 5.11
C PRO A 345 18.55 -14.14 3.85
N ILE A 346 17.88 -14.55 2.77
CA ILE A 346 18.48 -14.86 1.47
C ILE A 346 19.25 -13.64 0.95
N LEU A 347 18.67 -12.44 0.95
CA LEU A 347 19.30 -11.22 0.44
C LEU A 347 20.54 -10.83 1.26
N SER A 348 20.55 -11.12 2.57
CA SER A 348 21.68 -10.81 3.47
C SER A 348 22.86 -11.76 3.33
N LYS A 349 22.62 -13.04 3.02
CA LYS A 349 23.68 -14.05 2.78
C LYS A 349 24.47 -13.77 1.50
N ILE A 350 23.87 -13.04 0.55
CA ILE A 350 24.44 -12.80 -0.78
C ILE A 350 25.12 -11.44 -0.92
N TYR A 351 24.73 -10.45 -0.13
CA TYR A 351 25.45 -9.18 -0.01
C TYR A 351 25.97 -9.03 1.41
N PRO A 352 27.09 -9.67 1.77
CA PRO A 352 27.71 -9.41 3.05
C PRO A 352 27.94 -7.90 3.15
N GLN A 353 27.42 -7.29 4.22
CA GLN A 353 27.78 -5.93 4.59
C GLN A 353 29.31 -5.84 4.51
N PRO A 354 29.89 -4.82 3.86
CA PRO A 354 31.34 -4.67 3.85
C PRO A 354 31.79 -4.72 5.30
N LYS A 355 32.61 -5.73 5.65
CA LYS A 355 33.21 -5.85 6.97
C LYS A 355 33.83 -4.50 7.26
N ASN A 356 33.43 -3.85 8.37
CA ASN A 356 34.10 -2.64 8.82
C ASN A 356 35.61 -2.93 8.82
N PRO A 357 36.44 -2.16 8.09
CA PRO A 357 37.88 -2.42 8.02
C PRO A 357 38.62 -1.97 9.30
N ALA A 358 37.99 -2.11 10.46
CA ALA A 358 38.61 -1.94 11.77
C ALA A 358 37.81 -2.77 12.79
N GLY A 359 38.50 -3.71 13.44
CA GLY A 359 37.94 -4.58 14.45
C GLY A 359 37.53 -3.82 15.71
N LEU A 360 36.26 -3.40 15.76
CA LEU A 360 35.57 -3.12 17.01
C LEU A 360 34.48 -4.17 17.16
N HIS A 361 34.75 -5.11 18.06
CA HIS A 361 33.80 -6.12 18.51
C HIS A 361 32.51 -5.44 18.98
N SER A 362 31.42 -5.59 18.22
CA SER A 362 30.09 -5.40 18.79
C SER A 362 29.72 -6.68 19.53
N THR A 363 29.83 -6.66 20.85
CA THR A 363 29.25 -7.67 21.73
C THR A 363 27.73 -7.75 21.54
N PRO A 364 27.10 -8.93 21.69
CA PRO A 364 25.65 -9.07 21.61
C PRO A 364 25.02 -8.29 22.77
N ILE A 365 24.04 -7.44 22.47
CA ILE A 365 23.25 -6.73 23.47
C ILE A 365 22.42 -7.76 24.23
N THR A 366 22.95 -8.20 25.36
CA THR A 366 22.21 -8.92 26.39
C THR A 366 21.58 -7.87 27.28
N ARG A 367 20.27 -7.96 27.48
CA ARG A 367 19.52 -7.13 28.44
C ARG A 367 20.17 -7.22 29.81
N LEU A 368 20.51 -6.08 30.39
CA LEU A 368 20.69 -5.93 31.82
C LEU A 368 19.94 -4.68 32.28
N ASN A 369 18.89 -4.92 33.07
CA ASN A 369 18.43 -4.00 34.09
C ASN A 369 19.62 -3.66 35.00
N ASN A 370 19.73 -2.41 35.43
CA ASN A 370 20.06 -2.15 36.83
C ASN A 370 19.56 -0.77 37.28
N SER A 371 18.88 -0.83 38.41
CA SER A 371 18.48 0.22 39.33
C SER A 371 19.67 0.79 40.10
N SER A 372 19.44 2.01 40.66
CA SER A 372 20.11 2.64 41.82
C SER A 372 21.61 2.93 41.68
N SER A 373 22.23 3.94 42.26
CA SER A 373 21.88 5.09 43.11
C SER A 373 23.20 5.88 43.26
N SER A 374 23.11 7.15 43.68
CA SER A 374 24.14 7.97 44.35
C SER A 374 25.51 7.31 44.66
N ASP A 375 26.62 7.99 44.39
CA ASP A 375 27.22 8.98 45.31
C ASP A 375 28.58 9.53 44.81
N SER A 376 28.89 10.73 45.32
CA SER A 376 30.11 11.53 45.50
C SER A 376 31.47 11.19 44.84
N GLY A 377 32.22 12.26 44.53
CA GLY A 377 33.69 12.25 44.66
C GLY A 377 34.52 13.01 43.62
N TYR A 378 34.93 14.23 44.00
CA TYR A 378 36.07 15.05 43.55
C TYR A 378 37.19 14.42 42.69
N GLY A 379 37.74 15.23 41.77
CA GLY A 379 39.06 15.01 41.17
C GLY A 379 39.34 15.90 39.96
N SER A 380 39.71 17.16 40.23
CA SER A 380 40.36 18.07 39.30
C SER A 380 41.72 17.51 38.86
N ASP A 381 42.04 17.56 37.57
CA ASP A 381 43.43 17.73 37.13
C ASP A 381 43.49 18.40 35.76
N GLU A 382 44.36 19.41 35.72
CA GLU A 382 44.65 20.34 34.65
C GLU A 382 45.43 19.66 33.51
N ILE A 383 45.13 20.08 32.29
CA ILE A 383 45.92 19.80 31.09
C ILE A 383 46.84 21.00 30.84
N PRO A 384 48.16 20.85 30.76
CA PRO A 384 49.00 21.86 30.13
C PRO A 384 49.10 21.59 28.62
N SER A 385 48.93 22.67 27.87
CA SER A 385 49.24 22.81 26.46
C SER A 385 50.71 22.50 26.17
N TYR A 386 50.98 21.62 25.19
CA TYR A 386 51.76 21.89 23.97
C TYR A 386 51.59 20.73 22.97
#